data_AF-A0A3D5CIS9-F1
#
_entry.id   AF-A0A3D5CIS9-F1
#
_cell.length_a   1.000
_cell.length_b   1.000
_cell.length_c   1.000
_cell.angle_alpha   90.00
_cell.angle_beta   90.00
_cell.angle_gamma   90.00
#
_symmetry.space_group_name_H-M   'P 1'
#
loop_
_entity.id
_entity.type
_entity.pdbx_description
1 polymer ?
#
loop_
_entity_poly.entity_id
_entity_poly.type
_entity_poly.pdbx_seq_one_letter_code
_entity_poly.pdbx_strand_id
1 'polypeptide(L)'
;MHEELRLFERALTRAGTRLLVTAVDDEDQSPSALFSYLPEPPPRRSDRHPLTLRGAVAGYRRKLTETADPAVAEHAATQLAALARAGVPGADPASWYGVRERTGEGGIHDLHRAPVSISPSRVEAFEECGLDWAIRELGGDSRTFSAGLGTILHAAMETAPDGTFELLDAIVEERWGELDFEADWLSKQERQWATTLTRRLASYLREFAARGGEVAGAEARFRIAIVAGSDGPNVVAITAPGSPPAGTVAIISGSIDRVERWVENADPRVAVIDLKTGRSEARVSDDKVATDAQLAAYQLAVGAGAVPGAEQGQLVGARLLVLSKTLKGTDYRMAQQMPLDADTRSALLERIVADAEAMAAHSFTAYPDVHCNDDHFAVCRLHTVKPVSAP
;
A
#
# COMPACT_ATOMS: atom_id res chain seq x y z
N MET A 1 -25.46 18.24 -56.18
CA MET A 1 -24.47 17.79 -57.18
C MET A 1 -23.95 18.88 -58.12
N HIS A 2 -24.76 19.57 -58.94
CA HIS A 2 -24.22 20.59 -59.89
C HIS A 2 -23.57 21.81 -59.22
N GLU A 3 -24.09 22.27 -58.08
CA GLU A 3 -23.49 23.39 -57.33
C GLU A 3 -22.20 22.96 -56.60
N GLU A 4 -22.17 21.76 -56.03
CA GLU A 4 -20.99 21.20 -55.35
C GLU A 4 -19.82 20.97 -56.32
N LEU A 5 -20.11 20.50 -57.54
CA LEU A 5 -19.11 20.38 -58.60
C LEU A 5 -18.54 21.74 -59.03
N ARG A 6 -19.38 22.78 -59.14
CA ARG A 6 -18.91 24.14 -59.44
C ARG A 6 -18.06 24.72 -58.32
N LEU A 7 -18.39 24.43 -57.06
CA LEU A 7 -17.58 24.83 -55.91
C LEU A 7 -16.23 24.10 -55.89
N PHE A 8 -16.23 22.79 -56.19
CA PHE A 8 -15.03 21.98 -56.30
C PHE A 8 -14.12 22.50 -57.43
N GLU A 9 -14.63 22.63 -58.65
CA GLU A 9 -13.90 23.18 -59.80
C GLU A 9 -13.36 24.60 -59.51
N ARG A 10 -14.18 25.46 -58.91
CA ARG A 10 -13.75 26.81 -58.51
C ARG A 10 -12.62 26.76 -57.48
N ALA A 11 -12.59 25.80 -56.57
CA ALA A 11 -11.51 25.65 -55.60
C ALA A 11 -10.22 25.12 -56.25
N LEU A 12 -10.33 24.12 -57.13
CA LEU A 12 -9.18 23.55 -57.86
C LEU A 12 -8.46 24.61 -58.70
N THR A 13 -9.21 25.47 -59.39
CA THR A 13 -8.69 26.50 -60.30
C THR A 13 -8.03 27.70 -59.61
N ARG A 14 -8.06 27.79 -58.27
CA ARG A 14 -7.36 28.85 -57.53
C ARG A 14 -5.89 28.53 -57.27
N ALA A 15 -5.49 27.27 -57.34
CA ALA A 15 -4.11 26.87 -57.13
C ALA A 15 -3.25 27.26 -58.34
N GLY A 16 -2.27 28.15 -58.14
CA GLY A 16 -1.34 28.56 -59.20
C GLY A 16 -0.11 27.67 -59.37
N THR A 17 0.19 26.80 -58.40
CA THR A 17 1.42 25.99 -58.40
C THR A 17 1.21 24.55 -57.93
N ARG A 18 0.56 24.36 -56.78
CA ARG A 18 0.29 23.04 -56.20
C ARG A 18 -1.08 23.04 -55.55
N LEU A 19 -1.76 21.90 -55.67
CA LEU A 19 -3.04 21.63 -55.04
C LEU A 19 -2.87 20.43 -54.11
N LEU A 20 -3.38 20.56 -52.88
CA LEU A 20 -3.48 19.47 -51.91
C LEU A 20 -4.97 19.23 -51.66
N VAL A 21 -5.42 17.99 -51.86
CA VAL A 21 -6.78 17.56 -51.53
C VAL A 21 -6.68 16.42 -50.52
N THR A 22 -7.42 16.53 -49.43
CA THR A 22 -7.38 15.57 -48.31
C THR A 22 -8.78 15.13 -47.94
N ALA A 23 -8.95 13.86 -47.64
CA ALA A 23 -10.15 13.30 -47.04
C ALA A 23 -9.76 12.38 -45.87
N VAL A 24 -10.66 12.24 -44.92
CA VAL A 24 -10.60 11.23 -43.88
C VAL A 24 -11.31 9.99 -44.40
N ASP A 25 -10.73 8.83 -44.09
CA ASP A 25 -11.25 7.51 -44.45
C ASP A 25 -11.05 6.64 -43.21
N ASP A 26 -12.11 6.49 -42.43
CA ASP A 26 -12.20 5.74 -41.19
C ASP A 26 -13.54 4.98 -41.12
N GLU A 27 -13.87 4.37 -39.98
CA GLU A 27 -15.08 3.55 -39.85
C GLU A 27 -16.38 4.35 -40.02
N ASP A 28 -16.35 5.66 -39.74
CA ASP A 28 -17.54 6.53 -39.74
C ASP A 28 -17.58 7.51 -40.93
N GLN A 29 -16.45 7.72 -41.61
CA GLN A 29 -16.29 8.71 -42.68
C GLN A 29 -15.59 8.10 -43.89
N SER A 30 -16.08 8.43 -45.08
CA SER A 30 -15.47 8.01 -46.35
C SER A 30 -15.23 9.19 -47.29
N PRO A 31 -14.20 9.14 -48.16
CA PRO A 31 -13.97 10.16 -49.17
C PRO A 31 -15.19 10.36 -50.09
N SER A 32 -15.50 11.61 -50.38
CA SER A 32 -16.57 11.96 -51.32
C SER A 32 -16.32 11.40 -52.72
N ALA A 33 -17.39 11.13 -53.47
CA ALA A 33 -17.33 10.75 -54.89
C ALA A 33 -16.53 11.76 -55.75
N LEU A 34 -16.38 13.01 -55.31
CA LEU A 34 -15.55 14.01 -55.98
C LEU A 34 -14.07 13.60 -56.11
N PHE A 35 -13.56 12.75 -55.21
CA PHE A 35 -12.20 12.22 -55.29
C PHE A 35 -11.98 11.32 -56.51
N SER A 36 -13.03 10.75 -57.10
CA SER A 36 -12.92 9.95 -58.33
C SER A 36 -12.49 10.77 -59.56
N TYR A 37 -12.67 12.10 -59.52
CA TYR A 37 -12.20 13.00 -60.58
C TYR A 37 -10.73 13.42 -60.40
N LEU A 38 -10.09 13.03 -59.30
CA LEU A 38 -8.69 13.34 -59.01
C LEU A 38 -7.78 12.14 -59.38
N PRO A 39 -6.50 12.38 -59.67
CA PRO A 39 -5.53 11.29 -59.83
C PRO A 39 -5.46 10.40 -58.60
N GLU A 40 -5.18 9.11 -58.81
CA GLU A 40 -5.01 8.15 -57.73
C GLU A 40 -3.84 8.59 -56.80
N PRO A 41 -4.06 8.65 -55.47
CA PRO A 41 -3.02 9.11 -54.57
C PRO A 41 -1.88 8.09 -54.50
N PRO A 42 -0.63 8.53 -54.31
CA PRO A 42 0.47 7.60 -54.03
C PRO A 42 0.16 6.80 -52.75
N PRO A 43 0.72 5.58 -52.62
CA PRO A 43 0.48 4.75 -51.45
C PRO A 43 0.79 5.51 -50.16
N ARG A 44 -0.12 5.41 -49.18
CA ARG A 44 0.02 6.10 -47.89
C ARG A 44 1.35 5.72 -47.24
N ARG A 45 2.18 6.73 -46.98
CA ARG A 45 3.37 6.60 -46.14
C ARG A 45 2.97 6.84 -44.70
N SER A 46 2.72 5.77 -43.97
CA SER A 46 2.33 5.77 -42.55
C SER A 46 3.46 6.16 -41.59
N ASP A 47 4.68 6.39 -42.10
CA ASP A 47 5.90 6.64 -41.33
C ASP A 47 6.22 8.12 -41.11
N ARG A 48 5.40 9.04 -41.63
CA ARG A 48 5.70 10.48 -41.54
C ARG A 48 5.14 11.06 -40.24
N HIS A 49 6.02 11.16 -39.25
CA HIS A 49 5.78 12.00 -38.07
C HIS A 49 5.63 13.47 -38.48
N PRO A 50 4.87 14.28 -37.72
CA PRO A 50 4.84 15.73 -37.90
C PRO A 50 6.27 16.27 -37.95
N LEU A 51 6.53 17.22 -38.86
CA LEU A 51 7.82 17.92 -39.00
C LEU A 51 8.09 18.82 -37.78
N THR A 52 8.27 18.19 -36.65
CA THR A 52 8.51 18.79 -35.34
C THR A 52 9.84 18.25 -34.83
N LEU A 53 10.57 19.08 -34.08
CA LEU A 53 11.83 18.65 -33.48
C LEU A 53 11.63 17.45 -32.55
N ARG A 54 10.51 17.41 -31.80
CA ARG A 54 10.11 16.25 -30.98
C ARG A 54 9.89 14.99 -31.82
N GLY A 55 9.18 15.10 -32.95
CA GLY A 55 8.94 13.98 -33.87
C GLY A 55 10.22 13.47 -34.52
N ALA A 56 11.14 14.38 -34.89
CA ALA A 56 12.45 14.03 -35.42
C ALA A 56 13.31 13.29 -34.38
N VAL A 57 13.39 13.79 -33.14
CA VAL A 57 14.08 13.12 -32.03
C VAL A 57 13.51 11.73 -31.80
N ALA A 58 12.18 11.58 -31.72
CA ALA A 58 11.54 10.28 -31.53
C ALA A 58 11.87 9.31 -32.68
N GLY A 59 11.81 9.78 -33.93
CA GLY A 59 12.15 8.98 -35.11
C GLY A 59 13.61 8.53 -35.15
N TYR A 60 14.56 9.40 -34.77
CA TYR A 60 15.97 9.02 -34.72
C TYR A 60 16.30 8.11 -33.52
N ARG A 61 15.71 8.33 -32.34
CA ARG A 61 15.85 7.41 -31.19
C ARG A 61 15.38 6.01 -31.57
N ARG A 62 14.21 5.91 -32.18
CA ARG A 62 13.64 4.65 -32.65
C ARG A 62 14.53 3.96 -33.69
N LYS A 63 15.00 4.70 -34.69
CA LYS A 63 15.93 4.15 -35.71
C LYS A 63 17.22 3.64 -35.08
N LEU A 64 17.79 4.39 -34.14
CA LEU A 64 19.03 4.03 -33.46
C LEU A 64 18.89 2.70 -32.69
N THR A 65 17.72 2.43 -32.10
CA THR A 65 17.49 1.26 -31.24
C THR A 65 16.88 0.06 -31.97
N GLU A 66 16.13 0.26 -33.06
CA GLU A 66 15.42 -0.82 -33.78
C GLU A 66 16.16 -1.30 -35.03
N THR A 67 17.08 -0.52 -35.60
CA THR A 67 17.76 -0.92 -36.84
C THR A 67 18.93 -1.87 -36.58
N ALA A 68 19.07 -2.89 -37.43
CA ALA A 68 20.27 -3.73 -37.47
C ALA A 68 21.32 -3.21 -38.47
N ASP A 69 21.00 -2.18 -39.27
CA ASP A 69 21.91 -1.60 -40.25
C ASP A 69 22.82 -0.55 -39.58
N PRO A 70 24.15 -0.79 -39.49
CA PRO A 70 25.08 0.13 -38.86
C PRO A 70 25.06 1.54 -39.47
N ALA A 71 24.86 1.67 -40.79
CA ALA A 71 24.86 2.97 -41.45
C ALA A 71 23.63 3.81 -41.06
N VAL A 72 22.48 3.16 -40.88
CA VAL A 72 21.24 3.81 -40.41
C VAL A 72 21.39 4.22 -38.95
N ALA A 73 21.99 3.36 -38.12
CA ALA A 73 22.25 3.65 -36.71
C ALA A 73 23.23 4.83 -36.56
N GLU A 74 24.35 4.83 -37.30
CA GLU A 74 25.35 5.91 -37.30
C GLU A 74 24.73 7.24 -37.74
N HIS A 75 23.92 7.22 -38.80
CA HIS A 75 23.19 8.40 -39.23
C HIS A 75 22.24 8.92 -38.14
N ALA A 76 21.46 8.05 -37.51
CA ALA A 76 20.54 8.43 -36.44
C ALA A 76 21.27 9.02 -35.23
N ALA A 77 22.39 8.42 -34.80
CA ALA A 77 23.24 8.94 -33.74
C ALA A 77 23.79 10.33 -34.08
N THR A 78 24.26 10.51 -35.32
CA THR A 78 24.77 11.81 -35.81
C THR A 78 23.70 12.90 -35.75
N GLN A 79 22.48 12.59 -36.16
CA GLN A 79 21.36 13.54 -36.11
C GLN A 79 20.94 13.86 -34.67
N LEU A 80 20.89 12.85 -33.78
CA LEU A 80 20.63 13.08 -32.35
C LEU A 80 21.71 13.97 -31.72
N ALA A 81 22.99 13.77 -32.05
CA ALA A 81 24.07 14.61 -31.57
C ALA A 81 23.98 16.06 -32.07
N ALA A 82 23.51 16.28 -33.31
CA ALA A 82 23.24 17.62 -33.82
C ALA A 82 22.07 18.30 -33.07
N LEU A 83 20.98 17.56 -32.86
CA LEU A 83 19.79 18.05 -32.14
C LEU A 83 20.09 18.32 -30.65
N ALA A 84 20.90 17.49 -30.01
CA ALA A 84 21.34 17.69 -28.63
C ALA A 84 22.20 18.95 -28.49
N ARG A 85 23.16 19.17 -29.41
CA ARG A 85 23.95 20.42 -29.45
C ARG A 85 23.10 21.67 -29.67
N ALA A 86 21.96 21.53 -30.37
CA ALA A 86 20.98 22.60 -30.56
C ALA A 86 20.01 22.77 -29.38
N GLY A 87 20.15 21.98 -28.30
CA GLY A 87 19.30 22.07 -27.11
C GLY A 87 17.89 21.50 -27.27
N VAL A 88 17.67 20.61 -28.25
CA VAL A 88 16.34 20.00 -28.47
C VAL A 88 16.04 18.99 -27.36
N PRO A 89 14.94 19.14 -26.59
CA PRO A 89 14.60 18.24 -25.50
C PRO A 89 14.43 16.78 -25.95
N GLY A 90 15.02 15.85 -25.19
CA GLY A 90 14.97 14.41 -25.46
C GLY A 90 15.99 13.90 -26.49
N ALA A 91 16.80 14.78 -27.09
CA ALA A 91 17.87 14.36 -28.00
C ALA A 91 19.09 13.79 -27.26
N ASP A 92 19.45 14.40 -26.13
CA ASP A 92 20.56 13.97 -25.27
C ASP A 92 20.19 12.69 -24.50
N PRO A 93 20.98 11.59 -24.62
CA PRO A 93 20.80 10.36 -23.85
C PRO A 93 20.70 10.58 -22.33
N ALA A 94 21.38 11.59 -21.77
CA ALA A 94 21.32 11.91 -20.34
C ALA A 94 19.94 12.38 -19.87
N SER A 95 19.06 12.74 -20.81
CA SER A 95 17.66 13.12 -20.59
C SER A 95 16.65 11.99 -20.87
N TRP A 96 17.13 10.81 -21.31
CA TRP A 96 16.24 9.69 -21.61
C TRP A 96 15.75 9.05 -20.33
N TYR A 97 14.43 8.91 -20.24
CA TYR A 97 13.78 8.19 -19.17
C TYR A 97 14.29 6.74 -19.13
N GLY A 98 14.66 6.26 -17.94
CA GLY A 98 15.13 4.89 -17.71
C GLY A 98 16.61 4.61 -18.00
N VAL A 99 17.38 5.57 -18.52
CA VAL A 99 18.81 5.36 -18.85
C VAL A 99 19.75 5.76 -17.70
N ARG A 100 19.32 6.67 -16.82
CA ARG A 100 20.14 7.11 -15.70
C ARG A 100 20.37 5.98 -14.71
N GLU A 101 21.60 5.87 -14.23
CA GLU A 101 21.97 4.97 -13.14
C GLU A 101 21.28 5.38 -11.83
N ARG A 102 21.22 4.43 -10.90
CA ARG A 102 20.71 4.67 -9.55
C ARG A 102 21.61 5.69 -8.84
N THR A 103 21.01 6.58 -8.06
CA THR A 103 21.74 7.62 -7.31
C THR A 103 22.50 7.07 -6.10
N GLY A 104 22.24 5.84 -5.68
CA GLY A 104 22.96 5.17 -4.60
C GLY A 104 22.55 3.69 -4.43
N GLU A 105 23.39 2.95 -3.71
CA GLU A 105 23.19 1.54 -3.34
C GLU A 105 23.03 1.35 -1.83
N GLY A 106 23.02 2.45 -1.06
CA GLY A 106 22.81 2.40 0.39
C GLY A 106 21.39 1.96 0.74
N GLY A 107 21.27 1.18 1.82
CA GLY A 107 19.98 0.80 2.39
C GLY A 107 19.19 1.98 2.95
N ILE A 108 17.90 1.78 3.20
CA ILE A 108 17.03 2.82 3.80
C ILE A 108 17.48 3.15 5.23
N HIS A 109 18.02 2.16 5.95
CA HIS A 109 18.51 2.33 7.33
C HIS A 109 19.94 1.79 7.49
N ASP A 110 20.77 2.51 8.27
CA ASP A 110 22.11 2.06 8.66
C ASP A 110 22.04 1.41 10.05
N LEU A 111 22.00 0.08 10.09
CA LEU A 111 21.91 -0.73 11.32
C LEU A 111 23.11 -0.54 12.24
N HIS A 112 24.26 -0.09 11.73
CA HIS A 112 25.43 0.21 12.56
C HIS A 112 25.26 1.51 13.36
N ARG A 113 24.34 2.39 12.95
CA ARG A 113 24.05 3.66 13.63
C ARG A 113 22.85 3.57 14.55
N ALA A 114 21.79 2.90 14.12
CA ALA A 114 20.55 2.79 14.87
C ALA A 114 19.77 1.52 14.49
N PRO A 115 19.09 0.88 15.46
CA PRO A 115 18.19 -0.23 15.16
C PRO A 115 16.97 0.23 14.37
N VAL A 116 16.34 -0.69 13.64
CA VAL A 116 15.07 -0.43 12.93
C VAL A 116 13.95 -0.30 13.94
N SER A 117 13.11 0.73 13.78
CA SER A 117 11.87 0.88 14.54
C SER A 117 10.72 0.24 13.78
N ILE A 118 10.09 -0.76 14.38
CA ILE A 118 9.05 -1.57 13.76
C ILE A 118 7.78 -1.46 14.61
N SER A 119 6.63 -1.27 13.97
CA SER A 119 5.33 -1.45 14.63
C SER A 119 4.80 -2.86 14.37
N PRO A 120 4.00 -3.45 15.27
CA PRO A 120 3.43 -4.79 15.06
C PRO A 120 2.74 -4.97 13.70
N SER A 121 1.94 -3.99 13.27
CA SER A 121 1.27 -3.99 11.97
C SER A 121 2.23 -3.87 10.77
N ARG A 122 3.41 -3.27 10.95
CA ARG A 122 4.43 -3.15 9.89
C ARG A 122 5.15 -4.46 9.63
N VAL A 123 5.27 -5.34 10.64
CA VAL A 123 5.84 -6.70 10.45
C VAL A 123 4.98 -7.46 9.45
N GLU A 124 3.66 -7.51 9.71
CA GLU A 124 2.71 -8.18 8.82
C GLU A 124 2.73 -7.59 7.40
N ALA A 125 2.68 -6.25 7.27
CA ALA A 125 2.74 -5.60 5.97
C ALA A 125 4.04 -5.90 5.19
N PHE A 126 5.17 -5.99 5.89
CA PHE A 126 6.45 -6.32 5.28
C PHE A 126 6.50 -7.79 4.82
N GLU A 127 6.02 -8.72 5.65
CA GLU A 127 5.92 -10.15 5.34
C GLU A 127 4.98 -10.41 4.14
N GLU A 128 3.88 -9.65 4.03
CA GLU A 128 2.97 -9.71 2.87
C GLU A 128 3.65 -9.20 1.59
N CYS A 129 4.33 -8.06 1.66
CA CYS A 129 5.11 -7.50 0.54
C CYS A 129 6.07 -6.39 0.94
N GLY A 130 7.36 -6.69 0.86
CA GLY A 130 8.42 -5.72 1.13
C GLY A 130 8.36 -4.47 0.25
N LEU A 131 7.96 -4.58 -1.03
CA LEU A 131 7.86 -3.41 -1.92
C LEU A 131 6.68 -2.49 -1.55
N ASP A 132 5.50 -3.04 -1.27
CA ASP A 132 4.32 -2.24 -0.86
C ASP A 132 4.63 -1.51 0.45
N TRP A 133 5.22 -2.24 1.41
CA TRP A 133 5.71 -1.66 2.66
C TRP A 133 6.69 -0.50 2.42
N ALA A 134 7.71 -0.68 1.58
CA ALA A 134 8.73 0.34 1.34
C ALA A 134 8.15 1.62 0.71
N ILE A 135 7.20 1.48 -0.22
CA ILE A 135 6.53 2.63 -0.85
C ILE A 135 5.71 3.42 0.19
N ARG A 136 4.96 2.73 1.05
CA ARG A 136 4.18 3.38 2.12
C ARG A 136 5.08 4.07 3.13
N GLU A 137 6.17 3.43 3.55
CA GLU A 137 7.11 4.01 4.52
C GLU A 137 7.78 5.28 3.98
N LEU A 138 8.08 5.32 2.68
CA LEU A 138 8.67 6.49 2.02
C LEU A 138 7.64 7.59 1.66
N GLY A 139 6.41 7.49 2.16
CA GLY A 139 5.39 8.53 2.05
C GLY A 139 4.34 8.29 0.95
N GLY A 140 4.26 7.08 0.40
CA GLY A 140 3.26 6.70 -0.60
C GLY A 140 1.91 6.26 -0.04
N ASP A 141 1.50 6.73 1.15
CA ASP A 141 0.26 6.27 1.79
C ASP A 141 -0.90 7.26 1.59
N SER A 142 -2.03 6.76 1.08
CA SER A 142 -3.31 7.47 1.09
C SER A 142 -4.15 6.95 2.24
N ARG A 143 -4.48 7.81 3.20
CA ARG A 143 -5.35 7.42 4.31
C ARG A 143 -6.73 7.08 3.77
N THR A 144 -7.14 5.82 3.91
CA THR A 144 -8.49 5.38 3.54
C THR A 144 -9.48 5.67 4.66
N PHE A 145 -10.75 5.87 4.31
CA PHE A 145 -11.85 6.02 5.27
C PHE A 145 -11.89 4.90 6.33
N SER A 146 -11.69 3.64 5.90
CA SER A 146 -11.76 2.49 6.81
C SER A 146 -10.73 2.56 7.93
N ALA A 147 -9.54 3.12 7.67
CA ALA A 147 -8.52 3.37 8.69
C ALA A 147 -8.96 4.46 9.68
N GLY A 148 -9.63 5.51 9.19
CA GLY A 148 -10.19 6.58 10.03
C GLY A 148 -11.28 6.07 10.97
N LEU A 149 -12.26 5.32 10.44
CA LEU A 149 -13.33 4.73 11.27
C LEU A 149 -12.79 3.75 12.32
N GLY A 150 -11.79 2.94 11.96
CA GLY A 150 -11.09 2.09 12.92
C GLY A 150 -10.56 2.90 14.09
N THR A 151 -9.76 3.94 13.80
CA THR A 151 -9.16 4.83 14.81
C THR A 151 -10.20 5.41 15.79
N ILE A 152 -11.36 5.84 15.27
CA ILE A 152 -12.45 6.37 16.11
C ILE A 152 -13.03 5.28 17.02
N LEU A 153 -13.23 4.06 16.49
CA LEU A 153 -13.74 2.93 17.29
C LEU A 153 -12.75 2.47 18.38
N HIS A 154 -11.44 2.47 18.10
CA HIS A 154 -10.42 2.21 19.12
C HIS A 154 -10.49 3.25 20.24
N ALA A 155 -10.56 4.54 19.89
CA ALA A 155 -10.66 5.60 20.88
C ALA A 155 -11.97 5.55 21.68
N ALA A 156 -13.09 5.14 21.05
CA ALA A 156 -14.35 4.93 21.76
C ALA A 156 -14.25 3.77 22.77
N MET A 157 -13.62 2.65 22.38
CA MET A 157 -13.36 1.51 23.26
C MET A 157 -12.44 1.87 24.43
N GLU A 158 -11.46 2.74 24.20
CA GLU A 158 -10.53 3.23 25.22
C GLU A 158 -11.22 4.19 26.21
N THR A 159 -11.98 5.17 25.69
CA THR A 159 -12.65 6.20 26.49
C THR A 159 -13.78 5.63 27.33
N ALA A 160 -14.50 4.64 26.80
CA ALA A 160 -15.63 4.00 27.45
C ALA A 160 -15.42 2.47 27.52
N PRO A 161 -14.51 1.99 28.39
CA PRO A 161 -14.10 0.58 28.46
C PRO A 161 -15.23 -0.40 28.82
N ASP A 162 -16.26 0.11 29.50
CA ASP A 162 -17.50 -0.59 29.87
C ASP A 162 -18.75 0.12 29.30
N GLY A 163 -18.56 0.87 28.21
CA GLY A 163 -19.58 1.74 27.61
C GLY A 163 -20.77 0.98 27.03
N THR A 164 -21.97 1.57 27.18
CA THR A 164 -23.15 1.11 26.44
C THR A 164 -23.07 1.54 24.98
N PHE A 165 -23.97 0.98 24.15
CA PHE A 165 -24.08 1.40 22.76
C PHE A 165 -24.29 2.92 22.64
N GLU A 166 -25.15 3.51 23.46
CA GLU A 166 -25.48 4.93 23.42
C GLU A 166 -24.26 5.81 23.73
N LEU A 167 -23.43 5.40 24.69
CA LEU A 167 -22.21 6.14 25.04
C LEU A 167 -21.15 6.02 23.93
N LEU A 168 -20.95 4.81 23.40
CA LEU A 168 -19.99 4.59 22.32
C LEU A 168 -20.40 5.30 21.02
N ASP A 169 -21.69 5.25 20.67
CA ASP A 169 -22.23 5.90 19.47
C ASP A 169 -22.11 7.42 19.60
N ALA A 170 -22.34 8.00 20.79
CA ALA A 170 -22.11 9.42 21.02
C ALA A 170 -20.64 9.84 20.79
N ILE A 171 -19.66 9.04 21.22
CA ILE A 171 -18.23 9.31 21.00
C ILE A 171 -17.89 9.22 19.50
N VAL A 172 -18.41 8.21 18.80
CA VAL A 172 -18.21 8.05 17.35
C VAL A 172 -18.81 9.23 16.58
N GLU A 173 -19.99 9.68 16.98
CA GLU A 173 -20.70 10.81 16.38
C GLU A 173 -19.99 12.15 16.58
N GLU A 174 -19.44 12.39 17.77
CA GLU A 174 -18.64 13.59 18.05
C GLU A 174 -17.43 13.71 17.12
N ARG A 175 -16.79 12.57 16.84
CA ARG A 175 -15.59 12.50 16.00
C ARG A 175 -15.88 12.26 14.51
N TRP A 176 -17.15 12.17 14.12
CA TRP A 176 -17.54 11.86 12.73
C TRP A 176 -17.00 12.90 11.73
N GLY A 177 -16.90 14.16 12.15
CA GLY A 177 -16.37 15.26 11.34
C GLY A 177 -14.87 15.19 11.05
N GLU A 178 -14.12 14.27 11.68
CA GLU A 178 -12.70 14.03 11.38
C GLU A 178 -12.50 13.22 10.08
N LEU A 179 -13.55 12.56 9.59
CA LEU A 179 -13.52 11.71 8.41
C LEU A 179 -13.81 12.53 7.15
N ASP A 180 -12.93 12.41 6.17
CA ASP A 180 -13.11 13.04 4.86
C ASP A 180 -13.94 12.14 3.93
N PHE A 181 -14.90 12.73 3.23
CA PHE A 181 -15.80 12.03 2.33
C PHE A 181 -15.89 12.76 1.00
N GLU A 182 -15.75 12.02 -0.10
CA GLU A 182 -15.88 12.58 -1.45
C GLU A 182 -17.31 13.05 -1.77
N ALA A 183 -18.31 12.56 -1.02
CA ALA A 183 -19.70 12.94 -1.18
C ALA A 183 -20.55 12.70 0.08
N ASP A 184 -21.57 13.54 0.29
CA ASP A 184 -22.50 13.46 1.43
C ASP A 184 -23.24 12.12 1.54
N TRP A 185 -23.59 11.50 0.41
CA TRP A 185 -24.30 10.23 0.40
C TRP A 185 -23.41 9.08 0.92
N LEU A 186 -22.11 9.14 0.63
CA LEU A 186 -21.13 8.17 1.13
C LEU A 186 -20.98 8.31 2.65
N SER A 187 -20.94 9.55 3.15
CA SER A 187 -20.95 9.82 4.60
C SER A 187 -22.17 9.19 5.28
N LYS A 188 -23.37 9.35 4.72
CA LYS A 188 -24.60 8.74 5.28
C LYS A 188 -24.56 7.22 5.28
N GLN A 189 -24.05 6.60 4.21
CA GLN A 189 -23.92 5.15 4.12
C GLN A 189 -22.91 4.61 5.13
N GLU A 190 -21.74 5.23 5.22
CA GLU A 190 -20.69 4.80 6.16
C GLU A 190 -21.08 5.05 7.61
N ARG A 191 -21.92 6.05 7.89
CA ARG A 191 -22.47 6.28 9.24
C ARG A 191 -23.33 5.11 9.71
N GLN A 192 -24.18 4.56 8.86
CA GLN A 192 -24.96 3.35 9.19
C GLN A 192 -24.06 2.15 9.47
N TRP A 193 -22.94 2.04 8.74
CA TRP A 193 -21.95 1.01 8.98
C TRP A 193 -21.23 1.20 10.32
N ALA A 194 -20.82 2.43 10.64
CA ALA A 194 -20.22 2.78 11.93
C ALA A 194 -21.15 2.47 13.11
N THR A 195 -22.43 2.85 13.03
CA THR A 195 -23.43 2.49 14.05
C THR A 195 -23.56 0.97 14.21
N THR A 196 -23.47 0.21 13.11
CA THR A 196 -23.49 -1.26 13.15
C THR A 196 -22.29 -1.82 13.90
N LEU A 197 -21.07 -1.37 13.57
CA LEU A 197 -19.85 -1.78 14.26
C LEU A 197 -19.89 -1.40 15.74
N THR A 198 -20.36 -0.20 16.06
CA THR A 198 -20.50 0.30 17.44
C THR A 198 -21.44 -0.56 18.27
N ARG A 199 -22.57 -1.00 17.69
CA ARG A 199 -23.48 -1.95 18.35
C ARG A 199 -22.82 -3.29 18.63
N ARG A 200 -22.01 -3.79 17.70
CA ARG A 200 -21.27 -5.05 17.87
C ARG A 200 -20.20 -4.94 18.96
N LEU A 201 -19.48 -3.81 18.99
CA LEU A 201 -18.54 -3.48 20.07
C LEU A 201 -19.23 -3.45 21.43
N ALA A 202 -20.36 -2.74 21.55
CA ALA A 202 -21.15 -2.69 22.78
C ALA A 202 -21.63 -4.08 23.22
N SER A 203 -21.97 -4.96 22.26
CA SER A 203 -22.34 -6.35 22.54
C SER A 203 -21.18 -7.13 23.16
N TYR A 204 -19.98 -7.01 22.57
CA TYR A 204 -18.75 -7.60 23.09
C TYR A 204 -18.43 -7.13 24.52
N LEU A 205 -18.40 -5.81 24.76
CA LEU A 205 -18.07 -5.26 26.08
C LEU A 205 -19.06 -5.71 27.16
N ARG A 206 -20.35 -5.77 26.83
CA ARG A 206 -21.39 -6.29 27.74
C ARG A 206 -21.18 -7.77 28.08
N GLU A 207 -20.83 -8.59 27.10
CA GLU A 207 -20.55 -10.02 27.32
C GLU A 207 -19.28 -10.23 28.15
N PHE A 208 -18.25 -9.43 27.93
CA PHE A 208 -17.02 -9.43 28.73
C PHE A 208 -17.31 -9.09 30.20
N ALA A 209 -18.04 -8.00 30.45
CA ALA A 209 -18.44 -7.59 31.79
C ALA A 209 -19.33 -8.66 32.48
N ALA A 210 -20.26 -9.27 31.74
CA ALA A 210 -21.12 -10.33 32.27
C ALA A 210 -20.37 -11.59 32.73
N ARG A 211 -19.15 -11.81 32.23
CA ARG A 211 -18.27 -12.91 32.65
C ARG A 211 -17.33 -12.51 33.80
N GLY A 212 -17.50 -11.32 34.37
CA GLY A 212 -16.64 -10.81 35.45
C GLY A 212 -15.26 -10.37 34.96
N GLY A 213 -15.14 -10.02 33.67
CA GLY A 213 -13.92 -9.46 33.13
C GLY A 213 -13.68 -8.01 33.59
N GLU A 214 -12.42 -7.66 33.75
CA GLU A 214 -11.95 -6.31 34.09
C GLU A 214 -10.89 -5.85 33.09
N VAL A 215 -10.82 -4.54 32.85
CA VAL A 215 -9.79 -3.95 32.00
C VAL A 215 -8.53 -3.74 32.83
N ALA A 216 -7.46 -4.44 32.47
CA ALA A 216 -6.14 -4.24 33.08
C ALA A 216 -5.40 -3.05 32.46
N GLY A 217 -5.69 -2.74 31.19
CA GLY A 217 -5.16 -1.57 30.49
C GLY A 217 -5.91 -1.31 29.18
N ALA A 218 -6.04 -0.04 28.81
CA ALA A 218 -6.54 0.40 27.50
C ALA A 218 -5.43 1.26 26.84
N GLU A 219 -5.25 1.13 25.52
CA GLU A 219 -4.12 1.73 24.79
C GLU A 219 -2.77 1.45 25.48
N ALA A 220 -2.50 0.20 25.83
CA ALA A 220 -1.30 -0.17 26.57
C ALA A 220 -0.06 -0.06 25.67
N ARG A 221 0.60 1.09 25.74
CA ARG A 221 1.85 1.38 25.00
C ARG A 221 2.97 0.50 25.52
N PHE A 222 3.72 -0.07 24.59
CA PHE A 222 4.88 -0.87 24.92
C PHE A 222 6.03 -0.55 23.98
N ARG A 223 7.23 -0.88 24.45
CA ARG A 223 8.45 -0.83 23.66
C ARG A 223 9.37 -1.96 24.10
N ILE A 224 9.80 -2.77 23.15
CA ILE A 224 10.72 -3.88 23.37
C ILE A 224 11.90 -3.79 22.40
N ALA A 225 13.09 -4.15 22.87
CA ALA A 225 14.27 -4.35 22.05
C ALA A 225 14.44 -5.84 21.75
N ILE A 226 14.72 -6.15 20.49
CA ILE A 226 15.23 -7.44 20.05
C ILE A 226 16.75 -7.32 20.01
N VAL A 227 17.40 -8.04 20.92
CA VAL A 227 18.85 -8.00 21.13
C VAL A 227 19.45 -9.28 20.58
N ALA A 228 20.41 -9.16 19.66
CA ALA A 228 21.16 -10.32 19.18
C ALA A 228 22.09 -10.83 20.31
N GLY A 229 22.10 -12.15 20.53
CA GLY A 229 22.91 -12.79 21.56
C GLY A 229 23.56 -14.09 21.06
N SER A 230 24.58 -14.56 21.77
CA SER A 230 25.29 -15.82 21.45
C SER A 230 24.40 -17.06 21.55
N ASP A 231 23.40 -17.00 22.42
CA ASP A 231 22.41 -18.08 22.64
C ASP A 231 21.11 -17.84 21.86
N GLY A 232 21.15 -16.97 20.85
CA GLY A 232 20.00 -16.54 20.05
C GLY A 232 19.46 -15.16 20.43
N PRO A 233 18.51 -14.63 19.64
CA PRO A 233 17.89 -13.34 19.89
C PRO A 233 17.05 -13.36 21.18
N ASN A 234 17.10 -12.26 21.92
CA ASN A 234 16.36 -12.08 23.18
C ASN A 234 15.52 -10.80 23.16
N VAL A 235 14.49 -10.76 24.02
CA VAL A 235 13.57 -9.62 24.14
C VAL A 235 13.80 -8.90 25.45
N VAL A 236 13.98 -7.58 25.39
CA VAL A 236 14.17 -6.72 26.56
C VAL A 236 13.14 -5.60 26.55
N ALA A 237 12.38 -5.43 27.63
CA ALA A 237 11.48 -4.28 27.77
C ALA A 237 12.27 -2.97 27.89
N ILE A 238 11.84 -1.94 27.17
CA ILE A 238 12.36 -0.57 27.27
C ILE A 238 11.37 0.24 28.11
N THR A 239 11.60 0.28 29.42
CA THR A 239 10.70 0.91 30.40
C THR A 239 11.10 2.34 30.77
N ALA A 240 12.29 2.78 30.40
CA ALA A 240 12.80 4.13 30.67
C ALA A 240 13.29 4.81 29.38
N PRO A 241 13.21 6.16 29.30
CA PRO A 241 13.83 6.91 28.21
C PRO A 241 15.35 6.68 28.22
N GLY A 242 15.90 6.18 27.12
CA GLY A 242 17.32 5.92 27.00
C GLY A 242 17.70 5.28 25.67
N SER A 243 19.00 5.17 25.43
CA SER A 243 19.50 4.37 24.31
C SER A 243 19.08 2.91 24.49
N PRO A 244 18.66 2.22 23.41
CA PRO A 244 18.34 0.81 23.49
C PRO A 244 19.57 0.00 23.96
N PRO A 245 19.38 -1.20 24.54
CA PRO A 245 20.47 -2.06 24.96
C PRO A 245 21.51 -2.27 23.85
N ALA A 246 22.79 -2.41 24.22
CA ALA A 246 23.83 -2.73 23.24
C ALA A 246 23.49 -4.06 22.53
N GLY A 247 23.70 -4.11 21.21
CA GLY A 247 23.33 -5.28 20.39
C GLY A 247 21.84 -5.34 19.99
N THR A 248 21.06 -4.28 20.23
CA THR A 248 19.69 -4.18 19.69
C THR A 248 19.75 -4.10 18.17
N VAL A 249 19.04 -5.01 17.51
CA VAL A 249 18.90 -5.04 16.04
C VAL A 249 17.57 -4.44 15.60
N ALA A 250 16.52 -4.61 16.41
CA ALA A 250 15.20 -4.06 16.15
C ALA A 250 14.54 -3.57 17.43
N ILE A 251 13.74 -2.51 17.30
CA ILE A 251 12.86 -2.01 18.36
C ILE A 251 11.43 -2.21 17.88
N ILE A 252 10.65 -3.00 18.61
CA ILE A 252 9.22 -3.09 18.38
C ILE A 252 8.52 -2.15 19.33
N SER A 253 7.73 -1.23 18.79
CA SER A 253 6.93 -0.29 19.57
C SER A 253 5.53 -0.16 19.00
N GLY A 254 4.55 -0.10 19.88
CA GLY A 254 3.16 0.04 19.49
C GLY A 254 2.26 0.24 20.69
N SER A 255 0.97 0.10 20.45
CA SER A 255 -0.06 0.09 21.46
C SER A 255 -0.88 -1.17 21.31
N ILE A 256 -1.20 -1.80 22.42
CA ILE A 256 -2.22 -2.86 22.49
C ILE A 256 -3.55 -2.18 22.76
N ASP A 257 -4.57 -2.46 21.95
CA ASP A 257 -5.86 -1.77 22.07
C ASP A 257 -6.48 -1.98 23.45
N ARG A 258 -6.46 -3.22 23.94
CA ARG A 258 -7.05 -3.57 25.23
C ARG A 258 -6.37 -4.78 25.86
N VAL A 259 -6.10 -4.69 27.15
CA VAL A 259 -5.63 -5.78 28.00
C VAL A 259 -6.76 -6.15 28.95
N GLU A 260 -7.24 -7.39 28.82
CA GLU A 260 -8.34 -7.92 29.60
C GLU A 260 -7.85 -8.90 30.63
N ARG A 261 -8.42 -8.84 31.84
CA ARG A 261 -8.21 -9.82 32.89
C ARG A 261 -9.54 -10.40 33.38
N TRP A 262 -9.55 -11.66 33.75
CA TRP A 262 -10.68 -12.31 34.40
C TRP A 262 -10.20 -13.45 35.29
N VAL A 263 -11.08 -13.97 36.13
CA VAL A 263 -10.79 -15.15 36.95
C VAL A 263 -11.53 -16.34 36.38
N GLU A 264 -10.79 -17.41 36.08
CA GLU A 264 -11.36 -18.68 35.61
C GLU A 264 -10.84 -19.81 36.51
N ASN A 265 -11.74 -20.57 37.12
CA ASN A 265 -11.39 -21.67 38.03
C ASN A 265 -10.43 -21.25 39.17
N ALA A 266 -10.61 -20.04 39.72
CA ALA A 266 -9.76 -19.42 40.74
C ALA A 266 -8.36 -18.96 40.29
N ASP A 267 -8.02 -19.10 39.01
CA ASP A 267 -6.78 -18.57 38.46
C ASP A 267 -7.03 -17.25 37.70
N PRO A 268 -6.17 -16.23 37.88
CA PRO A 268 -6.19 -15.05 37.03
C PRO A 268 -5.75 -15.41 35.61
N ARG A 269 -6.49 -14.89 34.63
CA ARG A 269 -6.22 -15.00 33.20
C ARG A 269 -6.10 -13.60 32.61
N VAL A 270 -5.18 -13.43 31.67
CA VAL A 270 -4.97 -12.20 30.91
C VAL A 270 -4.99 -12.50 29.42
N ALA A 271 -5.66 -11.66 28.64
CA ALA A 271 -5.54 -11.67 27.18
C ALA A 271 -5.30 -10.26 26.65
N VAL A 272 -4.50 -10.18 25.59
CA VAL A 272 -4.36 -8.95 24.79
C VAL A 272 -5.33 -9.02 23.62
N ILE A 273 -6.09 -7.95 23.41
CA ILE A 273 -7.14 -7.87 22.39
C ILE A 273 -6.72 -6.83 21.36
N ASP A 274 -6.75 -7.22 20.09
CA ASP A 274 -6.60 -6.34 18.92
C ASP A 274 -7.95 -6.20 18.21
N LEU A 275 -8.43 -4.98 18.05
CA LEU A 275 -9.72 -4.67 17.46
C LEU A 275 -9.57 -4.47 15.95
N LYS A 276 -10.28 -5.25 15.15
CA LYS A 276 -10.34 -5.11 13.68
C LYS A 276 -11.72 -4.72 13.19
N THR A 277 -11.75 -3.65 12.41
CA THR A 277 -12.98 -3.04 11.84
C THR A 277 -13.02 -3.11 10.31
N GLY A 278 -11.91 -3.50 9.67
CA GLY A 278 -11.78 -3.58 8.22
C GLY A 278 -12.74 -4.60 7.59
N ARG A 279 -13.40 -4.22 6.50
CA ARG A 279 -14.40 -5.07 5.81
C ARG A 279 -13.78 -6.33 5.17
N SER A 280 -12.51 -6.27 4.79
CA SER A 280 -11.76 -7.35 4.15
C SER A 280 -11.15 -8.36 5.14
N GLU A 281 -11.22 -8.14 6.45
CA GLU A 281 -10.48 -8.93 7.45
C GLU A 281 -10.68 -10.45 7.29
N ALA A 282 -9.62 -11.17 6.94
CA ALA A 282 -9.67 -12.60 6.64
C ALA A 282 -9.32 -13.48 7.86
N ARG A 283 -8.70 -12.91 8.89
CA ARG A 283 -8.21 -13.61 10.09
C ARG A 283 -9.31 -13.85 11.13
N VAL A 284 -10.41 -14.48 10.71
CA VAL A 284 -11.62 -14.66 11.54
C VAL A 284 -11.70 -16.01 12.28
N SER A 285 -10.61 -16.78 12.33
CA SER A 285 -10.53 -18.08 13.00
C SER A 285 -9.15 -18.33 13.60
N ASP A 286 -9.07 -19.18 14.63
CA ASP A 286 -7.84 -19.50 15.36
C ASP A 286 -6.70 -19.97 14.44
N ASP A 287 -7.00 -20.87 13.50
CA ASP A 287 -6.03 -21.37 12.51
C ASP A 287 -5.39 -20.25 11.66
N LYS A 288 -6.14 -19.16 11.43
CA LYS A 288 -5.68 -18.02 10.63
C LYS A 288 -4.83 -17.04 11.43
N VAL A 289 -4.95 -17.04 12.75
CA VAL A 289 -4.15 -16.18 13.65
C VAL A 289 -3.02 -16.93 14.35
N ALA A 290 -2.92 -18.25 14.18
CA ALA A 290 -1.89 -19.06 14.83
C ALA A 290 -0.46 -18.53 14.59
N THR A 291 -0.17 -18.11 13.35
CA THR A 291 1.15 -17.59 12.95
C THR A 291 1.17 -16.06 12.79
N ASP A 292 0.17 -15.37 13.32
CA ASP A 292 0.01 -13.92 13.19
C ASP A 292 1.15 -13.16 13.87
N ALA A 293 1.90 -12.38 13.09
CA ALA A 293 3.05 -11.64 13.58
C ALA A 293 2.67 -10.48 14.50
N GLN A 294 1.56 -9.80 14.23
CA GLN A 294 1.08 -8.66 15.01
C GLN A 294 0.69 -9.11 16.42
N LEU A 295 -0.14 -10.15 16.53
CA LEU A 295 -0.55 -10.73 17.80
C LEU A 295 0.62 -11.32 18.56
N ALA A 296 1.54 -11.99 17.87
CA ALA A 296 2.71 -12.58 18.50
C ALA A 296 3.65 -11.50 19.07
N ALA A 297 3.79 -10.35 18.41
CA ALA A 297 4.54 -9.21 18.92
C ALA A 297 3.95 -8.66 20.24
N TYR A 298 2.62 -8.64 20.40
CA TYR A 298 1.98 -8.28 21.67
C TYR A 298 2.29 -9.30 22.77
N GLN A 299 2.28 -10.59 22.44
CA GLN A 299 2.66 -11.64 23.40
C GLN A 299 4.12 -11.51 23.84
N LEU A 300 5.04 -11.18 22.92
CA LEU A 300 6.44 -10.88 23.26
C LEU A 300 6.55 -9.68 24.22
N ALA A 301 5.73 -8.64 24.02
CA ALA A 301 5.71 -7.47 24.88
C ALA A 301 5.23 -7.81 26.31
N VAL A 302 4.17 -8.59 26.44
CA VAL A 302 3.69 -9.10 27.74
C VAL A 302 4.76 -9.98 28.39
N GLY A 303 5.34 -10.91 27.63
CA GLY A 303 6.39 -11.81 28.10
C GLY A 303 7.65 -11.09 28.59
N ALA A 304 7.99 -9.95 27.98
CA ALA A 304 9.11 -9.11 28.41
C ALA A 304 8.79 -8.20 29.61
N GLY A 305 7.53 -8.17 30.07
CA GLY A 305 7.07 -7.25 31.12
C GLY A 305 6.93 -5.80 30.64
N ALA A 306 6.78 -5.57 29.33
CA ALA A 306 6.64 -4.23 28.75
C ALA A 306 5.20 -3.69 28.81
N VAL A 307 4.24 -4.51 29.24
CA VAL A 307 2.80 -4.20 29.24
C VAL A 307 2.29 -4.16 30.68
N PRO A 308 2.03 -2.96 31.25
CA PRO A 308 1.48 -2.84 32.60
C PRO A 308 0.13 -3.57 32.73
N GLY A 309 -0.06 -4.28 33.85
CA GLY A 309 -1.31 -5.01 34.12
C GLY A 309 -1.44 -6.38 33.43
N ALA A 310 -0.43 -6.79 32.63
CA ALA A 310 -0.36 -8.11 32.02
C ALA A 310 0.86 -8.88 32.53
N GLU A 311 0.64 -10.03 33.18
CA GLU A 311 1.71 -10.92 33.61
C GLU A 311 1.86 -12.11 32.67
N GLN A 312 3.11 -12.44 32.31
CA GLN A 312 3.40 -13.57 31.41
C GLN A 312 2.77 -14.90 31.87
N GLY A 313 2.81 -15.19 33.18
CA GLY A 313 2.26 -16.43 33.74
C GLY A 313 0.74 -16.53 33.70
N GLN A 314 0.05 -15.41 33.43
CA GLN A 314 -1.41 -15.32 33.37
C GLN A 314 -1.91 -15.22 31.92
N LEU A 315 -1.01 -15.01 30.95
CA LEU A 315 -1.35 -14.79 29.55
C LEU A 315 -1.93 -16.06 28.91
N VAL A 316 -3.18 -15.99 28.48
CA VAL A 316 -3.85 -17.08 27.73
C VAL A 316 -3.71 -16.93 26.21
N GLY A 317 -2.93 -15.94 25.78
CA GLY A 317 -2.65 -15.63 24.38
C GLY A 317 -3.17 -14.27 23.95
N ALA A 318 -3.25 -14.08 22.65
CA ALA A 318 -3.71 -12.86 22.01
C ALA A 318 -4.98 -13.12 21.20
N ARG A 319 -5.91 -12.16 21.18
CA ARG A 319 -7.19 -12.32 20.49
C ARG A 319 -7.41 -11.20 19.48
N LEU A 320 -7.91 -11.58 18.32
CA LEU A 320 -8.38 -10.67 17.29
C LEU A 320 -9.90 -10.53 17.40
N LEU A 321 -10.39 -9.36 17.79
CA LEU A 321 -11.80 -9.03 17.82
C LEU A 321 -12.21 -8.41 16.49
N VAL A 322 -12.95 -9.15 15.66
CA VAL A 322 -13.36 -8.67 14.34
C VAL A 322 -14.83 -8.27 14.37
N LEU A 323 -15.09 -6.97 14.25
CA LEU A 323 -16.45 -6.42 14.26
C LEU A 323 -17.09 -6.40 12.88
N SER A 324 -16.33 -6.43 11.80
CA SER A 324 -16.85 -6.32 10.43
C SER A 324 -17.57 -7.59 9.96
N LYS A 325 -17.20 -8.75 10.52
CA LYS A 325 -17.72 -10.07 10.13
C LYS A 325 -18.40 -10.77 11.30
N THR A 326 -19.40 -11.59 11.00
CA THR A 326 -20.19 -12.32 12.01
C THR A 326 -20.46 -13.77 11.57
N LEU A 327 -20.92 -14.61 12.50
CA LEU A 327 -21.65 -15.85 12.22
C LEU A 327 -23.14 -15.66 12.51
N LYS A 328 -23.93 -16.63 12.08
CA LYS A 328 -25.34 -16.72 12.46
C LYS A 328 -25.44 -16.79 13.99
N GLY A 329 -26.09 -15.78 14.59
CA GLY A 329 -26.33 -15.72 16.04
C GLY A 329 -25.21 -15.09 16.87
N THR A 330 -24.18 -14.51 16.25
CA THR A 330 -23.11 -13.77 16.94
C THR A 330 -23.02 -12.36 16.40
N ASP A 331 -22.75 -11.38 17.26
CA ASP A 331 -22.57 -9.98 16.83
C ASP A 331 -21.14 -9.67 16.36
N TYR A 332 -20.17 -10.53 16.66
CA TYR A 332 -18.76 -10.34 16.32
C TYR A 332 -18.07 -11.69 16.09
N ARG A 333 -16.84 -11.65 15.58
CA ARG A 333 -15.94 -12.81 15.51
C ARG A 333 -14.78 -12.59 16.46
N MET A 334 -14.28 -13.70 17.01
CA MET A 334 -13.08 -13.72 17.82
C MET A 334 -12.20 -14.85 17.33
N ALA A 335 -10.94 -14.54 17.08
CA ALA A 335 -9.90 -15.53 16.80
C ALA A 335 -8.84 -15.45 17.89
N GLN A 336 -8.36 -16.58 18.38
CA GLN A 336 -7.37 -16.66 19.44
C GLN A 336 -6.07 -17.27 18.93
N GLN A 337 -4.98 -16.52 19.07
CA GLN A 337 -3.63 -17.06 19.00
C GLN A 337 -3.25 -17.57 20.39
N MET A 338 -2.87 -18.84 20.48
CA MET A 338 -2.44 -19.46 21.73
C MET A 338 -1.12 -18.84 22.25
N PRO A 339 -0.81 -19.00 23.55
CA PRO A 339 0.48 -18.63 24.11
C PRO A 339 1.62 -19.22 23.28
N LEU A 340 2.61 -18.40 22.95
CA LEU A 340 3.78 -18.85 22.21
C LEU A 340 4.58 -19.86 23.05
N ASP A 341 4.78 -21.06 22.53
CA ASP A 341 5.75 -22.00 23.09
C ASP A 341 7.19 -21.54 22.80
N ALA A 342 8.16 -22.24 23.42
CA ALA A 342 9.56 -21.85 23.34
C ALA A 342 10.12 -21.90 21.90
N ASP A 343 9.69 -22.87 21.10
CA ASP A 343 10.17 -23.08 19.73
C ASP A 343 9.58 -22.02 18.80
N THR A 344 8.28 -21.79 18.88
CA THR A 344 7.55 -20.77 18.11
C THR A 344 8.08 -19.38 18.46
N ARG A 345 8.32 -19.11 19.74
CA ARG A 345 8.92 -17.85 20.19
C ARG A 345 10.32 -17.66 19.58
N SER A 346 11.16 -18.70 19.60
CA SER A 346 12.52 -18.61 19.07
C SER A 346 12.53 -18.36 17.56
N ALA A 347 11.71 -19.12 16.81
CA ALA A 347 11.56 -18.94 15.36
C ALA A 347 11.03 -17.55 14.99
N LEU A 348 10.08 -17.00 15.77
CA LEU A 348 9.58 -15.65 15.57
C LEU A 348 10.67 -14.60 15.77
N LEU A 349 11.51 -14.74 16.80
CA LEU A 349 12.58 -13.78 17.06
C LEU A 349 13.63 -13.81 15.95
N GLU A 350 14.01 -14.99 15.46
CA GLU A 350 14.89 -15.12 14.29
C GLU A 350 14.27 -14.45 13.05
N ARG A 351 12.96 -14.64 12.83
CA ARG A 351 12.25 -14.01 11.72
C ARG A 351 12.23 -12.49 11.81
N ILE A 352 11.93 -11.93 13.00
CA ILE A 352 11.96 -10.48 13.23
C ILE A 352 13.35 -9.88 12.97
N VAL A 353 14.42 -10.61 13.35
CA VAL A 353 15.80 -10.17 13.07
C VAL A 353 16.03 -10.11 11.55
N ALA A 354 15.65 -11.15 10.81
CA ALA A 354 15.77 -11.19 9.36
C ALA A 354 14.93 -10.09 8.68
N ASP A 355 13.71 -9.87 9.16
CA ASP A 355 12.83 -8.80 8.66
C ASP A 355 13.44 -7.43 8.92
N ALA A 356 14.01 -7.18 10.10
CA ALA A 356 14.68 -5.92 10.41
C ALA A 356 15.88 -5.65 9.48
N GLU A 357 16.67 -6.68 9.17
CA GLU A 357 17.76 -6.58 8.20
C GLU A 357 17.24 -6.28 6.79
N ALA A 358 16.17 -6.96 6.37
CA ALA A 358 15.57 -6.77 5.06
C ALA A 358 14.86 -5.41 4.93
N MET A 359 14.21 -4.92 5.98
CA MET A 359 13.63 -3.57 6.05
C MET A 359 14.69 -2.47 5.94
N ALA A 360 15.92 -2.73 6.39
CA ALA A 360 17.04 -1.81 6.26
C ALA A 360 17.70 -1.83 4.87
N ALA A 361 17.39 -2.81 4.02
CA ALA A 361 18.05 -3.03 2.74
C ALA A 361 17.77 -1.94 1.69
N HIS A 362 18.44 -2.05 0.54
CA HIS A 362 18.27 -1.15 -0.63
C HIS A 362 17.38 -1.75 -1.73
N SER A 363 16.82 -2.95 -1.50
CA SER A 363 16.00 -3.67 -2.46
C SER A 363 14.94 -4.48 -1.74
N PHE A 364 13.72 -4.49 -2.29
CA PHE A 364 12.57 -5.13 -1.68
C PHE A 364 11.91 -6.07 -2.68
N THR A 365 11.52 -7.25 -2.19
CA THR A 365 10.79 -8.23 -2.99
C THR A 365 9.34 -7.77 -3.18
N ALA A 366 8.86 -7.84 -4.42
CA ALA A 366 7.46 -7.65 -4.75
C ALA A 366 6.80 -9.01 -4.99
N TYR A 367 5.57 -9.17 -4.53
CA TYR A 367 4.74 -10.36 -4.80
C TYR A 367 3.53 -9.97 -5.67
N PRO A 368 3.64 -10.10 -7.01
CA PRO A 368 2.64 -9.56 -7.92
C PRO A 368 1.23 -10.12 -7.72
N ASP A 369 1.14 -11.39 -7.34
CA ASP A 369 -0.12 -12.13 -7.21
C ASP A 369 -0.89 -11.85 -5.91
N VAL A 370 -0.30 -11.10 -4.97
CA VAL A 370 -0.92 -10.81 -3.66
C VAL A 370 -1.77 -9.54 -3.70
N HIS A 371 -1.26 -8.46 -4.33
CA HIS A 371 -1.94 -7.16 -4.36
C HIS A 371 -1.51 -6.28 -5.55
N CYS A 372 -0.34 -6.49 -6.17
CA CYS A 372 0.17 -5.58 -7.22
C CYS A 372 -0.72 -5.49 -8.47
N ASN A 373 -1.52 -6.54 -8.72
CA ASN A 373 -2.48 -6.61 -9.82
C ASN A 373 -3.92 -6.23 -9.41
N ASP A 374 -4.18 -5.97 -8.12
CA ASP A 374 -5.51 -5.60 -7.64
C ASP A 374 -5.71 -4.08 -7.70
N ASP A 375 -6.81 -3.66 -8.30
CA ASP A 375 -7.10 -2.26 -8.63
C ASP A 375 -7.42 -1.36 -7.42
N HIS A 376 -7.57 -1.91 -6.21
CA HIS A 376 -8.25 -1.20 -5.13
C HIS A 376 -7.35 -0.68 -4.00
N PHE A 377 -6.14 -1.22 -3.78
CA PHE A 377 -5.34 -0.84 -2.59
C PHE A 377 -3.81 -0.86 -2.73
N ALA A 378 -3.25 -1.37 -3.84
CA ALA A 378 -1.79 -1.44 -4.00
C ALA A 378 -1.19 -0.09 -4.40
N VAL A 379 -0.20 0.37 -3.63
CA VAL A 379 0.57 1.58 -3.95
C VAL A 379 1.69 1.28 -4.97
N CYS A 380 1.96 0.00 -5.19
CA CYS A 380 3.02 -0.55 -6.06
C CYS A 380 2.53 -1.00 -7.44
N ARG A 381 1.50 -0.34 -8.01
CA ARG A 381 0.87 -0.76 -9.28
C ARG A 381 1.92 -0.98 -10.37
N LEU A 382 2.03 -2.22 -10.86
CA LEU A 382 2.97 -2.57 -11.92
C LEU A 382 2.46 -2.00 -13.25
N HIS A 383 3.00 -0.86 -13.65
CA HIS A 383 2.77 -0.33 -14.99
C HIS A 383 3.51 -1.19 -16.01
N THR A 384 2.84 -2.22 -16.54
CA THR A 384 3.30 -3.04 -17.68
C THR A 384 3.13 -2.28 -19.01
N VAL A 385 3.53 -1.01 -19.05
CA VAL A 385 3.64 -0.28 -20.31
C VAL A 385 4.89 -0.80 -20.99
N LYS A 386 4.75 -1.41 -22.18
CA LYS A 386 5.92 -1.78 -22.99
C LYS A 386 6.85 -0.57 -23.10
N PRO A 387 8.17 -0.73 -22.89
CA PRO A 387 9.09 0.39 -22.97
C PRO A 387 8.89 1.10 -24.30
N VAL A 388 8.49 2.37 -24.22
CA VAL A 388 8.32 3.24 -25.41
C VAL A 388 9.70 3.66 -25.94
N SER A 389 10.76 3.35 -25.18
CA SER A 389 12.15 3.56 -25.55
C SER A 389 12.99 2.33 -25.19
N ALA A 390 13.21 1.51 -26.22
CA ALA A 390 14.13 0.37 -26.36
C ALA A 390 13.90 -0.90 -25.49
N PRO A 391 14.13 -2.12 -26.04
CA PRO A 391 14.61 -3.26 -25.26
C PRO A 391 16.09 -3.13 -24.87
#